data_AF-A0A945KTV6-F1
#
_entry.id   AF-A0A945KTV6-F1
#
_cell.length_a   1.000
_cell.length_b   1.000
_cell.length_c   1.000
_cell.angle_alpha   90.00
_cell.angle_beta   90.00
_cell.angle_gamma   90.00
#
_symmetry.space_group_name_H-M   'P 1'
#
loop_
_entity.id
_entity.type
_entity.pdbx_description
1 polymer ?
#
loop_
_entity_poly.entity_id
_entity_poly.type
_entity_poly.pdbx_seq_one_letter_code
_entity_poly.pdbx_strand_id
1 'polypeptide(L)'
;VPDLSYAVFASKDVPASRSALENAVDLAVTEFKSGKSKIIFGATAPYEPALSVMDYAAFVKKFAPKDMPKGDLVLVAQGQPMHGSVPWGGRNAIIEIAVALNLLEGLPGSAYLDAAHFITRRFGLNYYGAGLIDQSGKGIPFNPPSGLRKAPLGLSLLQYYGTSSNLGLVQTDLDKDTVALAVDFRTGLGNTSTEILKHAKFAAALDGGAVSFAPGVGAHYPPVYSPGEHPVMKLAVQSYKDIHPDAPAGIPYAFFSPGTTYLKLVDNFVNFGPVDIYPDPTVNKFHQDDERISIKSLTDNIQLFAHVLQLLIQANPSPVARD
;
A
#
# COMPACT_ATOMS: atom_id res chain seq x y z
N VAL A 1 -2.06 3.65 -2.04
CA VAL A 1 -0.92 4.57 -2.24
C VAL A 1 -1.44 5.91 -2.69
N PRO A 2 -1.21 6.97 -1.91
CA PRO A 2 -1.64 8.33 -2.26
C PRO A 2 -0.86 8.89 -3.44
N ASP A 3 -1.60 9.49 -4.36
CA ASP A 3 -1.14 10.10 -5.61
C ASP A 3 -1.06 11.63 -5.55
N LEU A 4 -1.61 12.25 -4.50
CA LEU A 4 -1.44 13.67 -4.22
C LEU A 4 -1.12 13.89 -2.75
N SER A 5 -0.08 14.66 -2.48
CA SER A 5 0.24 15.18 -1.15
C SER A 5 0.86 16.56 -1.31
N TYR A 6 0.72 17.41 -0.29
CA TYR A 6 1.21 18.77 -0.34
C TYR A 6 1.50 19.34 1.05
N ALA A 7 2.34 20.36 1.09
CA ALA A 7 2.60 21.20 2.26
C ALA A 7 2.43 22.67 1.88
N VAL A 8 1.75 23.44 2.74
CA VAL A 8 1.40 24.85 2.51
C VAL A 8 2.31 25.72 3.34
N PHE A 9 2.87 26.76 2.72
CA PHE A 9 3.80 27.68 3.37
C PHE A 9 3.26 29.10 3.30
N ALA A 10 3.11 29.73 4.47
CA ALA A 10 2.99 31.17 4.58
C ALA A 10 4.41 31.77 4.67
N SER A 11 4.70 32.79 3.87
CA SER A 11 6.03 33.37 3.75
C SER A 11 6.03 34.87 3.97
N LYS A 12 7.08 35.35 4.66
CA LYS A 12 7.38 36.79 4.79
C LYS A 12 8.17 37.33 3.60
N ASP A 13 8.82 36.45 2.85
CA ASP A 13 9.64 36.74 1.67
C ASP A 13 9.45 35.61 0.66
N VAL A 14 8.43 35.77 -0.19
CA VAL A 14 8.00 34.74 -1.15
C VAL A 14 9.15 34.33 -2.09
N PRO A 15 9.91 35.26 -2.70
CA PRO A 15 11.08 34.89 -3.52
C PRO A 15 12.10 34.02 -2.77
N ALA A 16 12.51 34.40 -1.56
CA ALA A 16 13.50 33.63 -0.80
C ALA A 16 12.97 32.25 -0.39
N SER A 17 11.72 32.18 0.09
CA SER A 17 11.09 30.90 0.44
C SER A 17 10.91 29.99 -0.77
N ARG A 18 10.57 30.53 -1.94
CA ARG A 18 10.49 29.78 -3.19
C ARG A 18 11.84 29.17 -3.54
N SER A 19 12.92 29.95 -3.53
CA SER A 19 14.26 29.43 -3.81
C SER A 19 14.69 28.34 -2.83
N ALA A 20 14.36 28.47 -1.54
CA ALA A 20 14.65 27.44 -0.54
C ALA A 20 13.87 26.14 -0.80
N LEU A 21 12.58 26.24 -1.13
CA LEU A 21 11.75 25.08 -1.48
C LEU A 21 12.21 24.40 -2.77
N GLU A 22 12.55 25.18 -3.80
CA GLU A 22 13.05 24.64 -5.07
C GLU A 22 14.40 23.93 -4.87
N ASN A 23 15.30 24.49 -4.06
CA ASN A 23 16.54 23.81 -3.69
C ASN A 23 16.29 22.50 -2.91
N ALA A 24 15.33 22.49 -1.98
CA ALA A 24 14.96 21.26 -1.26
C ALA A 24 14.37 20.19 -2.21
N VAL A 25 13.61 20.59 -3.23
CA VAL A 25 13.13 19.71 -4.30
C VAL A 25 14.30 19.12 -5.09
N ASP A 26 15.27 19.93 -5.51
CA ASP A 26 16.43 19.46 -6.28
C ASP A 26 17.28 18.46 -5.49
N LEU A 27 17.49 18.73 -4.19
CA LEU A 27 18.16 17.82 -3.27
C LEU A 27 17.39 16.52 -3.10
N ALA A 28 16.06 16.59 -2.91
CA ALA A 28 15.22 15.41 -2.78
C ALA A 28 15.26 14.55 -4.05
N VAL A 29 15.15 15.15 -5.23
CA VAL A 29 15.28 14.47 -6.53
C VAL A 29 16.63 13.78 -6.65
N THR A 30 17.71 14.45 -6.24
CA THR A 30 19.06 13.87 -6.25
C THR A 30 19.16 12.65 -5.31
N GLU A 31 18.65 12.77 -4.09
CA GLU A 31 18.61 11.68 -3.10
C GLU A 31 17.81 10.47 -3.62
N PHE A 32 16.62 10.69 -4.18
CA PHE A 32 15.80 9.63 -4.75
C PHE A 32 16.47 8.92 -5.94
N LYS A 33 17.09 9.68 -6.85
CA LYS A 33 17.76 9.13 -8.04
C LYS A 33 19.01 8.31 -7.72
N SER A 34 19.69 8.61 -6.61
CA SER A 34 20.89 7.90 -6.20
C SER A 34 20.64 6.39 -5.95
N GLY A 35 19.41 6.03 -5.56
CA GLY A 35 19.05 4.69 -5.10
C GLY A 35 19.74 4.24 -3.82
N LYS A 36 20.45 5.15 -3.12
CA LYS A 36 21.10 4.92 -1.83
C LYS A 36 21.04 6.20 -1.00
N SER A 37 20.32 6.18 0.10
CA SER A 37 20.13 7.37 0.91
C SER A 37 20.39 7.10 2.39
N LYS A 38 20.91 8.12 3.09
CA LYS A 38 21.01 8.14 4.56
C LYS A 38 19.74 8.71 5.21
N ILE A 39 18.91 9.42 4.46
CA ILE A 39 17.69 10.07 4.96
C ILE A 39 16.43 9.29 4.59
N ILE A 40 16.45 8.57 3.45
CA ILE A 40 15.35 7.76 2.93
C ILE A 40 15.60 6.29 3.30
N PHE A 41 14.90 5.81 4.31
CA PHE A 41 14.97 4.40 4.67
C PHE A 41 14.49 3.50 3.52
N GLY A 42 15.18 2.39 3.28
CA GLY A 42 14.79 1.43 2.24
C GLY A 42 15.03 1.87 0.80
N ALA A 43 15.73 2.99 0.55
CA ALA A 43 16.18 3.34 -0.81
C ALA A 43 17.23 2.32 -1.30
N THR A 44 16.85 1.49 -2.27
CA THR A 44 17.71 0.45 -2.86
C THR A 44 17.84 0.52 -4.37
N ALA A 45 17.07 1.38 -5.02
CA ALA A 45 17.05 1.59 -6.46
C ALA A 45 16.67 3.05 -6.76
N PRO A 46 17.06 3.59 -7.93
CA PRO A 46 16.63 4.92 -8.35
C PRO A 46 15.11 5.06 -8.30
N TYR A 47 14.66 6.19 -7.79
CA TYR A 47 13.26 6.58 -7.70
C TYR A 47 13.10 7.93 -8.39
N GLU A 48 12.07 8.07 -9.23
CA GLU A 48 11.75 9.33 -9.91
C GLU A 48 10.55 9.98 -9.20
N PRO A 49 10.79 10.95 -8.29
CA PRO A 49 9.72 11.67 -7.63
C PRO A 49 9.06 12.68 -8.59
N ALA A 50 7.86 13.11 -8.25
CA ALA A 50 7.12 14.14 -8.98
C ALA A 50 6.83 15.32 -8.07
N LEU A 51 7.91 15.92 -7.55
CA LEU A 51 7.91 17.06 -6.65
C LEU A 51 8.01 18.38 -7.42
N SER A 52 7.28 19.39 -6.96
CA SER A 52 7.42 20.76 -7.45
C SER A 52 6.93 21.79 -6.44
N VAL A 53 7.23 23.06 -6.72
CA VAL A 53 6.77 24.22 -5.94
C VAL A 53 5.80 25.03 -6.78
N MET A 54 4.59 25.26 -6.26
CA MET A 54 3.55 26.05 -6.92
C MET A 54 3.20 27.29 -6.10
N ASP A 55 2.75 28.35 -6.77
CA ASP A 55 2.03 29.43 -6.08
C ASP A 55 0.71 28.89 -5.52
N TYR A 56 0.32 29.35 -4.33
CA TYR A 56 -0.91 28.92 -3.67
C TYR A 56 -2.14 29.07 -4.57
N ALA A 57 -2.30 30.22 -5.24
CA ALA A 57 -3.43 30.47 -6.14
C ALA A 57 -3.45 29.52 -7.34
N ALA A 58 -2.28 29.18 -7.89
CA ALA A 58 -2.16 28.25 -9.01
C ALA A 58 -2.50 26.81 -8.58
N PHE A 59 -2.07 26.41 -7.37
CA PHE A 59 -2.40 25.11 -6.79
C PHE A 59 -3.90 24.96 -6.56
N VAL A 60 -4.54 25.95 -5.91
CA VAL A 60 -5.99 25.95 -5.66
C VAL A 60 -6.78 25.88 -6.96
N LYS A 61 -6.36 26.64 -7.99
CA LYS A 61 -6.99 26.60 -9.32
C LYS A 61 -6.87 25.22 -9.98
N LYS A 62 -5.73 24.54 -9.83
CA LYS A 62 -5.47 23.24 -10.49
C LYS A 62 -6.17 22.08 -9.79
N PHE A 63 -6.08 22.02 -8.46
CA PHE A 63 -6.49 20.84 -7.69
C PHE A 63 -7.79 21.02 -6.89
N ALA A 64 -8.28 22.25 -6.73
CA ALA A 64 -9.51 22.57 -6.00
C ALA A 64 -9.66 21.83 -4.66
N PRO A 65 -8.64 21.86 -3.77
CA PRO A 65 -8.68 21.15 -2.50
C PRO A 65 -9.78 21.70 -1.60
N LYS A 66 -10.40 20.84 -0.80
CA LYS A 66 -11.31 21.24 0.27
C LYS A 66 -10.51 21.55 1.54
N ASP A 67 -10.93 22.57 2.27
CA ASP A 67 -10.47 22.88 3.64
C ASP A 67 -8.94 23.01 3.79
N MET A 68 -8.28 23.60 2.79
CA MET A 68 -6.83 23.86 2.80
C MET A 68 -6.50 25.15 3.55
N PRO A 69 -5.47 25.19 4.41
CA PRO A 69 -4.99 26.44 5.02
C PRO A 69 -4.55 27.44 3.95
N LYS A 70 -4.64 28.74 4.25
CA LYS A 70 -4.10 29.79 3.38
C LYS A 70 -2.57 29.84 3.46
N GLY A 71 -1.93 30.17 2.36
CA GLY A 71 -0.50 30.42 2.29
C GLY A 71 -0.12 31.10 0.97
N ASP A 72 1.17 31.13 0.68
CA ASP A 72 1.75 31.79 -0.49
C ASP A 72 2.30 30.77 -1.47
N LEU A 73 2.93 29.70 -0.95
CA LEU A 73 3.57 28.65 -1.72
C LEU A 73 3.07 27.27 -1.28
N VAL A 74 3.12 26.32 -2.22
CA VAL A 74 2.74 24.93 -1.99
C VAL A 74 3.82 24.03 -2.54
N LEU A 75 4.44 23.24 -1.67
CA LEU A 75 5.22 22.08 -2.07
C LEU A 75 4.23 20.97 -2.41
N VAL A 76 4.29 20.42 -3.61
CA VAL A 76 3.35 19.40 -4.10
C VAL A 76 4.10 18.19 -4.62
N ALA A 77 3.55 17.00 -4.34
CA ALA A 77 3.97 15.73 -4.91
C ALA A 77 2.79 15.10 -5.65
N GLN A 78 3.02 14.68 -6.91
CA GLN A 78 2.05 13.95 -7.74
C GLN A 78 2.51 12.51 -7.95
N GLY A 79 2.15 11.64 -7.01
CA GLY A 79 2.53 10.23 -7.01
C GLY A 79 1.88 9.40 -8.12
N GLN A 80 1.79 8.11 -7.87
CA GLN A 80 1.12 7.15 -8.74
C GLN A 80 0.23 6.29 -7.86
N PRO A 81 -1.10 6.36 -8.04
CA PRO A 81 -2.01 5.64 -7.18
C PRO A 81 -1.80 4.14 -7.33
N MET A 82 -2.02 3.42 -6.24
CA MET A 82 -1.98 1.97 -6.20
C MET A 82 -2.86 1.44 -5.09
N HIS A 83 -3.39 0.23 -5.27
CA HIS A 83 -4.09 -0.47 -4.20
C HIS A 83 -3.16 -0.64 -2.97
N GLY A 84 -3.68 -0.36 -1.77
CA GLY A 84 -2.88 -0.33 -0.52
C GLY A 84 -2.21 -1.66 -0.16
N SER A 85 -2.63 -2.77 -0.76
CA SER A 85 -2.03 -4.09 -0.56
C SER A 85 -0.78 -4.35 -1.43
N VAL A 86 -0.55 -3.55 -2.46
CA VAL A 86 0.60 -3.64 -3.38
C VAL A 86 1.33 -2.31 -3.49
N PRO A 87 1.75 -1.70 -2.36
CA PRO A 87 2.23 -0.32 -2.35
C PRO A 87 3.50 -0.11 -3.17
N TRP A 88 4.29 -1.16 -3.40
CA TRP A 88 5.48 -1.14 -4.25
C TRP A 88 5.20 -0.89 -5.75
N GLY A 89 3.94 -1.05 -6.20
CA GLY A 89 3.56 -0.73 -7.58
C GLY A 89 3.26 0.76 -7.82
N GLY A 90 3.25 1.58 -6.77
CA GLY A 90 2.93 3.00 -6.85
C GLY A 90 4.09 3.92 -6.49
N ARG A 91 3.81 5.22 -6.51
CA ARG A 91 4.70 6.29 -6.02
C ARG A 91 3.96 7.06 -4.94
N ASN A 92 4.45 7.03 -3.71
CA ASN A 92 3.71 7.57 -2.57
C ASN A 92 4.03 9.06 -2.38
N ALA A 93 3.07 9.92 -2.73
CA ALA A 93 3.22 11.36 -2.64
C ALA A 93 3.53 11.86 -1.22
N ILE A 94 3.07 11.17 -0.17
CA ILE A 94 3.36 11.54 1.23
C ILE A 94 4.86 11.41 1.52
N ILE A 95 5.48 10.33 1.04
CA ILE A 95 6.91 10.06 1.26
C ILE A 95 7.74 11.12 0.53
N GLU A 96 7.36 11.50 -0.69
CA GLU A 96 8.05 12.54 -1.45
C GLU A 96 8.02 13.90 -0.73
N ILE A 97 6.86 14.32 -0.21
CA ILE A 97 6.74 15.54 0.60
C ILE A 97 7.62 15.45 1.84
N ALA A 98 7.58 14.34 2.57
CA ALA A 98 8.38 14.16 3.79
C ALA A 98 9.89 14.25 3.53
N VAL A 99 10.38 13.71 2.41
CA VAL A 99 11.80 13.82 2.03
C VAL A 99 12.18 15.27 1.76
N ALA A 100 11.40 16.00 0.97
CA ALA A 100 11.67 17.41 0.69
C ALA A 100 11.58 18.28 1.95
N LEU A 101 10.62 18.04 2.84
CA LEU A 101 10.54 18.74 4.14
C LEU A 101 11.78 18.49 5.01
N ASN A 102 12.31 17.27 5.03
CA ASN A 102 13.52 16.94 5.79
C ASN A 102 14.79 17.61 5.27
N LEU A 103 14.79 18.04 4.01
CA LEU A 103 15.90 18.72 3.36
C LEU A 103 15.75 20.25 3.38
N LEU A 104 14.64 20.77 3.88
CA LEU A 104 14.40 22.20 4.00
C LEU A 104 15.05 22.73 5.28
N GLU A 105 16.00 23.65 5.11
CA GLU A 105 16.69 24.28 6.23
C GLU A 105 15.87 25.45 6.83
N GLY A 106 16.08 25.72 8.12
CA GLY A 106 15.52 26.91 8.78
C GLY A 106 14.04 26.82 9.14
N LEU A 107 13.38 25.66 8.98
CA LEU A 107 12.05 25.44 9.52
C LEU A 107 12.08 25.40 11.06
N PRO A 108 11.10 26.01 11.74
CA PRO A 108 10.94 25.80 13.17
C PRO A 108 10.53 24.34 13.45
N GLY A 109 10.95 23.83 14.61
CA GLY A 109 10.46 22.54 15.11
C GLY A 109 8.94 22.55 15.23
N SER A 110 8.29 21.50 14.71
CA SER A 110 6.83 21.34 14.69
C SER A 110 6.48 19.86 14.50
N ALA A 111 5.26 19.48 14.85
CA ALA A 111 4.79 18.11 14.64
C ALA A 111 4.84 17.68 13.15
N TYR A 112 4.77 18.64 12.23
CA TYR A 112 4.91 18.41 10.79
C TYR A 112 6.31 17.96 10.39
N LEU A 113 7.33 18.64 10.93
CA LEU A 113 8.73 18.30 10.67
C LEU A 113 9.10 16.98 11.38
N ASP A 114 8.63 16.79 12.61
CA ASP A 114 8.81 15.52 13.33
C ASP A 114 8.15 14.35 12.58
N ALA A 115 6.95 14.55 12.03
CA ALA A 115 6.29 13.56 11.19
C ALA A 115 7.09 13.30 9.90
N ALA A 116 7.65 14.31 9.24
CA ALA A 116 8.50 14.13 8.08
C ALA A 116 9.75 13.30 8.42
N HIS A 117 10.41 13.59 9.55
CA HIS A 117 11.54 12.81 10.05
C HIS A 117 11.17 11.37 10.38
N PHE A 118 10.00 11.15 10.98
CA PHE A 118 9.49 9.81 11.26
C PHE A 118 9.20 9.04 9.97
N ILE A 119 8.50 9.67 9.02
CA ILE A 119 8.13 9.07 7.74
C ILE A 119 9.37 8.60 6.98
N THR A 120 10.39 9.44 6.79
CA THR A 120 11.55 9.03 5.98
C THR A 120 12.43 8.00 6.67
N ARG A 121 12.55 8.04 8.01
CA ARG A 121 13.41 7.10 8.78
C ARG A 121 12.74 5.75 9.04
N ARG A 122 11.42 5.70 9.14
CA ARG A 122 10.68 4.47 9.52
C ARG A 122 9.92 3.82 8.38
N PHE A 123 9.47 4.61 7.40
CA PHE A 123 8.80 4.11 6.21
C PHE A 123 9.70 4.25 4.99
N GLY A 124 10.07 5.48 4.62
CA GLY A 124 10.86 5.77 3.43
C GLY A 124 10.32 5.02 2.20
N LEU A 125 11.20 4.38 1.43
CA LEU A 125 10.84 3.51 0.31
C LEU A 125 10.74 2.02 0.70
N ASN A 126 10.59 1.71 2.00
CA ASN A 126 10.33 0.36 2.47
C ASN A 126 8.84 0.08 2.61
N TYR A 127 8.40 -1.02 2.00
CA TYR A 127 6.99 -1.43 1.99
C TYR A 127 6.66 -2.53 3.00
N TYR A 128 7.62 -2.95 3.83
CA TYR A 128 7.55 -4.22 4.57
C TYR A 128 7.79 -4.05 6.07
N GLY A 129 7.65 -2.84 6.60
CA GLY A 129 7.75 -2.58 8.03
C GLY A 129 9.15 -2.75 8.64
N ALA A 130 10.21 -2.81 7.82
CA ALA A 130 11.57 -3.04 8.32
C ALA A 130 12.12 -1.83 9.12
N GLY A 131 11.60 -0.63 8.89
CA GLY A 131 11.95 0.57 9.66
C GLY A 131 11.16 0.73 10.96
N LEU A 132 10.10 -0.06 11.14
CA LEU A 132 9.35 -0.14 12.40
C LEU A 132 10.06 -1.11 13.33
N ILE A 133 11.03 -0.58 14.06
CA ILE A 133 11.90 -1.36 14.93
C ILE A 133 11.26 -1.68 16.28
N ASP A 134 11.80 -2.68 16.97
CA ASP A 134 11.55 -2.92 18.39
C ASP A 134 12.74 -2.47 19.28
N GLN A 135 12.66 -2.79 20.57
CA GLN A 135 13.69 -2.49 21.56
C GLN A 135 15.08 -3.04 21.22
N SER A 136 15.17 -4.08 20.38
CA SER A 136 16.44 -4.65 19.93
C SER A 136 16.99 -3.99 18.66
N GLY A 137 16.28 -3.00 18.12
CA GLY A 137 16.62 -2.33 16.86
C GLY A 137 16.24 -3.12 15.61
N LYS A 138 15.48 -4.21 15.76
CA LYS A 138 15.08 -5.06 14.63
C LYS A 138 13.70 -4.65 14.11
N GLY A 139 13.58 -4.57 12.79
CA GLY A 139 12.29 -4.35 12.10
C GLY A 139 11.30 -5.49 12.31
N ILE A 140 10.07 -5.32 11.82
CA ILE A 140 9.04 -6.36 11.91
C ILE A 140 9.61 -7.67 11.33
N PRO A 141 9.60 -8.78 12.10
CA PRO A 141 10.27 -10.00 11.69
C PRO A 141 9.67 -10.58 10.41
N PHE A 142 10.41 -11.43 9.71
CA PHE A 142 9.91 -12.20 8.58
C PHE A 142 10.28 -13.66 8.80
N ASN A 143 9.33 -14.46 9.26
CA ASN A 143 9.54 -15.86 9.60
C ASN A 143 8.67 -16.75 8.69
N PRO A 144 9.17 -17.15 7.50
CA PRO A 144 8.39 -17.99 6.60
C PRO A 144 8.12 -19.36 7.27
N PRO A 145 6.86 -19.85 7.27
CA PRO A 145 6.52 -21.14 7.86
C PRO A 145 7.30 -22.31 7.24
N SER A 146 7.55 -23.36 8.03
CA SER A 146 8.11 -24.61 7.51
C SER A 146 7.12 -25.26 6.53
N GLY A 147 7.62 -25.71 5.37
CA GLY A 147 6.82 -26.41 4.35
C GLY A 147 6.33 -25.56 3.18
N LEU A 148 6.32 -24.23 3.29
CA LEU A 148 5.92 -23.33 2.19
C LEU A 148 7.10 -22.41 1.82
N ARG A 149 7.85 -22.75 0.77
CA ARG A 149 9.08 -22.02 0.36
C ARG A 149 9.04 -21.39 -1.02
N LYS A 150 8.01 -21.66 -1.81
CA LYS A 150 7.90 -21.10 -3.17
C LYS A 150 6.88 -19.98 -3.17
N ALA A 151 7.33 -18.76 -3.42
CA ALA A 151 6.42 -17.66 -3.72
C ALA A 151 5.77 -17.89 -5.10
N PRO A 152 4.52 -17.43 -5.32
CA PRO A 152 3.92 -17.42 -6.64
C PRO A 152 4.79 -16.66 -7.66
N LEU A 153 4.60 -16.96 -8.95
CA LEU A 153 5.30 -16.24 -10.02
C LEU A 153 5.04 -14.73 -9.89
N GLY A 154 6.10 -13.94 -9.97
CA GLY A 154 6.03 -12.47 -9.88
C GLY A 154 6.01 -11.90 -8.46
N LEU A 155 6.06 -12.74 -7.41
CA LEU A 155 6.17 -12.28 -6.02
C LEU A 155 7.45 -12.78 -5.36
N SER A 156 8.06 -11.93 -4.54
CA SER A 156 9.12 -12.30 -3.60
C SER A 156 8.55 -13.03 -2.38
N LEU A 157 9.40 -13.77 -1.66
CA LEU A 157 9.03 -14.37 -0.39
C LEU A 157 8.54 -13.34 0.63
N LEU A 158 9.16 -12.15 0.63
CA LEU A 158 8.79 -11.06 1.53
C LEU A 158 7.39 -10.53 1.21
N GLN A 159 7.06 -10.35 -0.07
CA GLN A 159 5.71 -9.94 -0.51
C GLN A 159 4.66 -11.00 -0.19
N TYR A 160 5.05 -12.28 -0.14
CA TYR A 160 4.11 -13.38 0.08
C TYR A 160 3.86 -13.71 1.57
N TYR A 161 4.92 -13.80 2.39
CA TYR A 161 4.78 -14.18 3.80
C TYR A 161 4.91 -13.01 4.79
N GLY A 162 5.45 -11.88 4.33
CA GLY A 162 5.77 -10.75 5.18
C GLY A 162 4.59 -9.80 5.34
N THR A 163 4.79 -8.78 6.17
CA THR A 163 3.86 -7.67 6.20
C THR A 163 4.05 -6.77 4.99
N SER A 164 2.98 -6.15 4.51
CA SER A 164 3.08 -4.95 3.69
C SER A 164 2.51 -3.75 4.44
N SER A 165 3.11 -2.58 4.24
CA SER A 165 2.74 -1.32 4.90
C SER A 165 2.52 -0.22 3.87
N ASN A 166 1.31 0.33 3.85
CA ASN A 166 0.95 1.47 3.02
C ASN A 166 0.60 2.66 3.92
N LEU A 167 1.49 3.66 3.97
CA LEU A 167 1.18 4.98 4.53
C LEU A 167 0.17 5.65 3.59
N GLY A 168 -1.10 5.65 4.01
CA GLY A 168 -2.24 5.89 3.14
C GLY A 168 -2.92 7.23 3.36
N LEU A 169 -2.85 7.79 4.57
CA LEU A 169 -3.48 9.07 4.90
C LEU A 169 -2.59 9.87 5.84
N VAL A 170 -2.65 11.18 5.65
CA VAL A 170 -2.15 12.17 6.60
C VAL A 170 -3.31 13.07 6.94
N GLN A 171 -3.53 13.30 8.24
CA GLN A 171 -4.43 14.31 8.74
C GLN A 171 -3.63 15.27 9.61
N THR A 172 -3.96 16.55 9.53
CA THR A 172 -3.28 17.61 10.27
C THR A 172 -4.30 18.44 11.04
N ASP A 173 -3.90 18.95 12.20
CA ASP A 173 -4.63 19.94 12.99
C ASP A 173 -3.63 21.06 13.34
N LEU A 174 -3.74 22.18 12.62
CA LEU A 174 -2.82 23.32 12.70
C LEU A 174 -2.92 24.03 14.04
N ASP A 175 -4.12 24.13 14.60
CA ASP A 175 -4.33 24.83 15.87
C ASP A 175 -3.72 24.07 17.04
N LYS A 176 -3.67 22.73 16.94
CA LYS A 176 -3.09 21.86 17.97
C LYS A 176 -1.65 21.44 17.70
N ASP A 177 -1.08 21.81 16.55
CA ASP A 177 0.20 21.29 16.05
C ASP A 177 0.27 19.76 16.15
N THR A 178 -0.67 19.06 15.48
CA THR A 178 -0.68 17.60 15.47
C THR A 178 -0.81 17.03 14.07
N VAL A 179 -0.15 15.89 13.86
CA VAL A 179 -0.22 15.10 12.63
C VAL A 179 -0.62 13.67 12.98
N ALA A 180 -1.67 13.17 12.33
CA ALA A 180 -2.07 11.77 12.40
C ALA A 180 -1.74 11.07 11.09
N LEU A 181 -1.02 9.96 11.19
CA LEU A 181 -0.66 9.11 10.06
C LEU A 181 -1.51 7.83 10.09
N ALA A 182 -2.22 7.52 9.01
CA ALA A 182 -2.93 6.25 8.88
C ALA A 182 -2.13 5.30 7.98
N VAL A 183 -1.78 4.14 8.53
CA VAL A 183 -1.01 3.11 7.84
C VAL A 183 -1.86 1.85 7.73
N ASP A 184 -2.09 1.39 6.49
CA ASP A 184 -2.70 0.09 6.21
C ASP A 184 -1.61 -0.98 6.23
N PHE A 185 -1.71 -1.89 7.19
CA PHE A 185 -0.83 -3.06 7.28
C PHE A 185 -1.55 -4.31 6.80
N ARG A 186 -0.93 -5.04 5.86
CA ARG A 186 -1.32 -6.41 5.54
C ARG A 186 -0.47 -7.36 6.37
N THR A 187 -1.11 -8.34 7.00
CA THR A 187 -0.45 -9.38 7.77
C THR A 187 -0.24 -10.61 6.87
N GLY A 188 1.01 -10.94 6.58
CA GLY A 188 1.37 -12.20 5.92
C GLY A 188 1.39 -13.39 6.89
N LEU A 189 1.56 -14.61 6.37
CA LEU A 189 1.52 -15.83 7.20
C LEU A 189 2.68 -15.94 8.21
N GLY A 190 3.76 -15.16 8.03
CA GLY A 190 4.91 -15.13 8.92
C GLY A 190 4.83 -14.07 10.03
N ASN A 191 3.70 -13.38 10.17
CA ASN A 191 3.53 -12.25 11.07
C ASN A 191 2.18 -12.26 11.79
N THR A 192 2.13 -11.54 12.92
CA THR A 192 0.89 -11.28 13.67
C THR A 192 0.63 -9.79 13.79
N SER A 193 -0.63 -9.40 14.00
CA SER A 193 -1.00 -8.01 14.32
C SER A 193 -0.38 -7.53 15.62
N THR A 194 -0.25 -8.39 16.62
CA THR A 194 0.40 -8.07 17.89
C THR A 194 1.86 -7.64 17.68
N GLU A 195 2.60 -8.35 16.82
CA GLU A 195 3.97 -7.97 16.47
C GLU A 195 4.02 -6.63 15.73
N ILE A 196 3.17 -6.44 14.72
CA ILE A 196 3.09 -5.16 13.98
C ILE A 196 2.80 -4.01 14.95
N LEU A 197 1.81 -4.16 15.84
CA LEU A 197 1.43 -3.13 16.80
C LEU A 197 2.53 -2.85 17.82
N LYS A 198 3.24 -3.88 18.30
CA LYS A 198 4.39 -3.74 19.21
C LYS A 198 5.48 -2.89 18.56
N HIS A 199 5.86 -3.22 17.33
CA HIS A 199 6.90 -2.51 16.58
C HIS A 199 6.48 -1.07 16.23
N ALA A 200 5.24 -0.88 15.77
CA ALA A 200 4.71 0.44 15.47
C ALA A 200 4.71 1.35 16.72
N LYS A 201 4.25 0.83 17.87
CA LYS A 201 4.25 1.58 19.14
C LYS A 201 5.65 1.98 19.57
N PHE A 202 6.61 1.06 19.50
CA PHE A 202 7.99 1.35 19.88
C PHE A 202 8.63 2.38 18.95
N ALA A 203 8.52 2.18 17.62
CA ALA A 203 9.06 3.10 16.64
C ALA A 203 8.46 4.51 16.77
N ALA A 204 7.14 4.63 16.95
CA ALA A 204 6.50 5.92 17.15
C ALA A 204 6.99 6.61 18.43
N ALA A 205 7.11 5.87 19.54
CA ALA A 205 7.57 6.42 20.82
C ALA A 205 9.01 6.95 20.77
N LEU A 206 9.89 6.34 19.97
CA LEU A 206 11.26 6.84 19.76
C LEU A 206 11.29 8.24 19.13
N ASP A 207 10.25 8.59 18.40
CA ASP A 207 10.12 9.83 17.66
C ASP A 207 9.04 10.74 18.27
N GLY A 208 8.73 10.53 19.57
CA GLY A 208 7.80 11.37 20.34
C GLY A 208 6.31 11.16 20.03
N GLY A 209 5.98 10.20 19.17
CA GLY A 209 4.62 9.88 18.75
C GLY A 209 3.94 8.81 19.60
N ALA A 210 2.66 8.57 19.30
CA ALA A 210 1.86 7.50 19.87
C ALA A 210 1.07 6.77 18.78
N VAL A 211 0.77 5.50 19.01
CA VAL A 211 -0.06 4.68 18.10
C VAL A 211 -1.39 4.39 18.79
N SER A 212 -2.48 4.83 18.17
CA SER A 212 -3.83 4.40 18.49
C SER A 212 -4.27 3.29 17.53
N PHE A 213 -4.89 2.26 18.09
CA PHE A 213 -5.58 1.22 17.32
C PHE A 213 -6.97 1.07 17.94
N ALA A 214 -8.01 1.21 17.13
CA ALA A 214 -9.40 1.05 17.57
C ALA A 214 -10.01 -0.18 16.89
N PRO A 215 -10.45 -1.21 17.65
CA PRO A 215 -11.25 -2.29 17.08
C PRO A 215 -12.44 -1.74 16.30
N GLY A 216 -12.60 -2.15 15.03
CA GLY A 216 -13.67 -1.67 14.13
C GLY A 216 -13.27 -0.51 13.21
N VAL A 217 -12.19 0.23 13.51
CA VAL A 217 -11.51 1.15 12.56
C VAL A 217 -10.15 0.53 12.25
N GLY A 218 -10.05 -0.17 11.12
CA GLY A 218 -8.92 -1.05 10.84
C GLY A 218 -9.10 -2.43 11.47
N ALA A 219 -10.23 -3.09 11.18
CA ALA A 219 -10.47 -4.48 11.57
C ALA A 219 -9.28 -5.35 11.13
N HIS A 220 -8.65 -6.02 12.09
CA HIS A 220 -7.60 -6.98 11.80
C HIS A 220 -8.23 -8.31 11.41
N TYR A 221 -7.78 -8.83 10.28
CA TYR A 221 -8.13 -10.17 9.86
C TYR A 221 -6.87 -11.01 9.72
N PRO A 222 -6.76 -12.14 10.43
CA PRO A 222 -5.69 -13.10 10.22
C PRO A 222 -5.52 -13.47 8.74
N PRO A 223 -4.30 -13.81 8.30
CA PRO A 223 -4.13 -14.39 6.98
C PRO A 223 -4.93 -15.70 6.90
N VAL A 224 -5.64 -15.89 5.79
CA VAL A 224 -6.37 -17.14 5.52
C VAL A 224 -5.58 -17.93 4.50
N TYR A 225 -5.30 -19.19 4.84
CA TYR A 225 -4.70 -20.15 3.92
C TYR A 225 -5.69 -21.29 3.70
N SER A 226 -6.17 -21.44 2.47
CA SER A 226 -6.92 -22.61 2.07
C SER A 226 -5.97 -23.60 1.39
N PRO A 227 -5.83 -24.85 1.87
CA PRO A 227 -5.05 -25.84 1.17
C PRO A 227 -5.65 -26.09 -0.23
N GLY A 228 -4.78 -26.44 -1.18
CA GLY A 228 -5.10 -26.81 -2.58
C GLY A 228 -6.25 -27.81 -2.76
N GLU A 229 -6.61 -28.50 -1.68
CA GLU A 229 -7.55 -29.61 -1.64
C GLU A 229 -9.02 -29.21 -1.39
N HIS A 230 -9.33 -27.93 -1.15
CA HIS A 230 -10.71 -27.50 -0.88
C HIS A 230 -11.67 -27.88 -2.04
N PRO A 231 -12.77 -28.62 -1.78
CA PRO A 231 -13.65 -29.13 -2.84
C PRO A 231 -14.18 -28.03 -3.78
N VAL A 232 -14.61 -26.89 -3.22
CA VAL A 232 -15.06 -25.73 -4.02
C VAL A 232 -13.93 -25.14 -4.88
N MET A 233 -12.68 -25.14 -4.38
CA MET A 233 -11.55 -24.64 -5.16
C MET A 233 -11.22 -25.58 -6.32
N LYS A 234 -11.27 -26.90 -6.12
CA LYS A 234 -11.08 -27.88 -7.21
C LYS A 234 -12.11 -27.68 -8.32
N LEU A 235 -13.38 -27.50 -7.93
CA LEU A 235 -14.48 -27.25 -8.85
C LEU A 235 -14.31 -25.92 -9.60
N ALA A 236 -13.89 -24.87 -8.92
CA ALA A 236 -13.59 -23.58 -9.52
C ALA A 236 -12.44 -23.65 -10.54
N VAL A 237 -11.36 -24.37 -10.19
CA VAL A 237 -10.22 -24.62 -11.09
C VAL A 237 -10.64 -25.46 -12.29
N GLN A 238 -11.48 -26.48 -12.09
CA GLN A 238 -12.01 -27.29 -13.19
C GLN A 238 -12.84 -26.43 -14.14
N SER A 239 -13.75 -25.63 -13.58
CA SER A 239 -14.59 -24.72 -14.36
C SER A 239 -13.76 -23.78 -15.22
N TYR A 240 -12.70 -23.19 -14.64
CA TYR A 240 -11.79 -22.31 -15.38
C TYR A 240 -11.13 -23.02 -16.56
N LYS A 241 -10.67 -24.25 -16.39
CA LYS A 241 -10.04 -25.05 -17.46
C LYS A 241 -11.02 -25.37 -18.58
N ASP A 242 -12.27 -25.70 -18.23
CA ASP A 242 -13.28 -26.09 -19.22
C ASP A 242 -13.69 -24.91 -20.12
N ILE A 243 -13.78 -23.70 -19.56
CA ILE A 243 -14.14 -22.50 -20.32
C ILE A 243 -12.94 -21.83 -21.01
N HIS A 244 -11.72 -22.11 -20.56
CA HIS A 244 -10.47 -21.58 -21.12
C HIS A 244 -9.51 -22.73 -21.51
N PRO A 245 -9.87 -23.58 -22.49
CA PRO A 245 -9.01 -24.70 -22.90
C PRO A 245 -7.66 -24.24 -23.47
N ASP A 246 -7.60 -23.01 -23.98
CA ASP A 246 -6.39 -22.40 -24.55
C ASP A 246 -5.57 -21.60 -23.53
N ALA A 247 -5.88 -21.69 -22.24
CA ALA A 247 -5.12 -21.01 -21.20
C ALA A 247 -3.64 -21.44 -21.24
N PRO A 248 -2.68 -20.50 -21.23
CA PRO A 248 -1.26 -20.84 -21.29
C PRO A 248 -0.83 -21.84 -20.22
N ALA A 249 -0.08 -22.85 -20.64
CA ALA A 249 0.50 -23.83 -19.71
C ALA A 249 1.37 -23.11 -18.67
N GLY A 250 1.17 -23.43 -17.39
CA GLY A 250 1.96 -22.90 -16.28
C GLY A 250 1.37 -21.67 -15.57
N ILE A 251 0.20 -21.17 -15.96
CA ILE A 251 -0.53 -20.17 -15.16
C ILE A 251 -1.08 -20.84 -13.89
N PRO A 252 -0.82 -20.31 -12.69
CA PRO A 252 -1.39 -20.83 -11.47
C PRO A 252 -2.91 -20.56 -11.41
N TYR A 253 -3.72 -21.60 -11.22
CA TYR A 253 -5.17 -21.49 -11.08
C TYR A 253 -5.64 -21.10 -9.66
N ALA A 254 -4.75 -21.20 -8.68
CA ALA A 254 -4.95 -20.75 -7.32
C ALA A 254 -3.73 -19.92 -6.92
N PHE A 255 -3.96 -18.71 -6.41
CA PHE A 255 -2.90 -17.77 -6.13
C PHE A 255 -3.20 -16.95 -4.87
N PHE A 256 -2.15 -16.30 -4.37
CA PHE A 256 -2.22 -15.39 -3.24
C PHE A 256 -2.91 -14.08 -3.64
N SER A 257 -3.94 -13.68 -2.90
CA SER A 257 -4.49 -12.32 -3.00
C SER A 257 -4.02 -11.47 -1.81
N PRO A 258 -3.31 -10.35 -2.06
CA PRO A 258 -2.95 -9.41 -0.99
C PRO A 258 -4.15 -8.54 -0.54
N GLY A 259 -5.26 -8.58 -1.30
CA GLY A 259 -6.53 -7.95 -0.95
C GLY A 259 -7.27 -8.71 0.15
N THR A 260 -8.03 -7.98 0.98
CA THR A 260 -8.98 -8.64 1.90
C THR A 260 -10.32 -8.77 1.18
N THR A 261 -10.95 -9.93 1.26
CA THR A 261 -12.29 -10.18 0.73
C THR A 261 -13.18 -10.77 1.83
N TYR A 262 -14.47 -10.95 1.53
CA TYR A 262 -15.43 -11.58 2.44
C TYR A 262 -15.08 -13.03 2.81
N LEU A 263 -14.09 -13.66 2.15
CA LEU A 263 -13.53 -14.96 2.52
C LEU A 263 -13.18 -15.04 4.01
N LYS A 264 -12.70 -13.95 4.60
CA LYS A 264 -12.26 -13.94 6.00
C LYS A 264 -13.41 -13.96 7.02
N LEU A 265 -14.67 -13.93 6.57
CA LEU A 265 -15.84 -13.96 7.44
C LEU A 265 -16.44 -15.38 7.57
N VAL A 266 -16.05 -16.33 6.70
CA VAL A 266 -16.67 -17.67 6.66
C VAL A 266 -15.63 -18.74 6.33
N ASP A 267 -15.52 -19.77 7.17
CA ASP A 267 -14.45 -20.79 7.12
C ASP A 267 -14.47 -21.72 5.89
N ASN A 268 -15.59 -21.77 5.15
CA ASN A 268 -15.77 -22.67 3.99
C ASN A 268 -15.94 -21.91 2.66
N PHE A 269 -15.57 -20.63 2.63
CA PHE A 269 -15.59 -19.85 1.39
C PHE A 269 -14.27 -20.01 0.65
N VAL A 270 -14.29 -19.72 -0.65
CA VAL A 270 -13.08 -19.51 -1.45
C VAL A 270 -13.21 -18.16 -2.15
N ASN A 271 -12.10 -17.45 -2.29
CA ASN A 271 -12.08 -16.28 -3.15
C ASN A 271 -11.90 -16.74 -4.60
N PHE A 272 -12.66 -16.16 -5.53
CA PHE A 272 -12.70 -16.64 -6.90
C PHE A 272 -12.87 -15.51 -7.91
N GLY A 273 -12.03 -15.53 -8.95
CA GLY A 273 -11.96 -14.53 -10.00
C GLY A 273 -11.25 -13.22 -9.61
N PRO A 274 -11.31 -12.20 -10.49
CA PRO A 274 -11.56 -12.34 -11.91
C PRO A 274 -10.46 -13.09 -12.67
N VAL A 275 -10.84 -13.67 -13.81
CA VAL A 275 -10.02 -14.60 -14.64
C VAL A 275 -8.72 -14.01 -15.20
N ASP A 276 -8.64 -12.69 -15.28
CA ASP A 276 -7.59 -11.96 -15.99
C ASP A 276 -6.66 -11.18 -15.05
N ILE A 277 -6.75 -11.38 -13.73
CA ILE A 277 -5.80 -10.75 -12.77
C ILE A 277 -4.36 -11.20 -13.02
N TYR A 278 -4.18 -12.40 -13.57
CA TYR A 278 -2.87 -12.95 -13.89
C TYR A 278 -2.80 -13.37 -15.36
N PRO A 279 -1.66 -13.17 -16.05
CA PRO A 279 -0.37 -12.73 -15.51
C PRO A 279 -0.18 -11.21 -15.39
N ASP A 280 -1.11 -10.38 -15.90
CA ASP A 280 -0.97 -8.93 -15.91
C ASP A 280 -1.95 -8.25 -14.94
N PRO A 281 -1.54 -8.00 -13.68
CA PRO A 281 -2.39 -7.33 -12.68
C PRO A 281 -2.66 -5.86 -13.01
N THR A 282 -2.04 -5.29 -14.05
CA THR A 282 -2.25 -3.90 -14.47
C THR A 282 -3.46 -3.74 -15.41
N VAL A 283 -3.96 -4.84 -15.97
CA VAL A 283 -5.19 -4.86 -16.78
C VAL A 283 -6.38 -4.40 -15.94
N ASN A 284 -6.41 -4.81 -14.67
CA ASN A 284 -7.44 -4.43 -13.73
C ASN A 284 -6.98 -3.26 -12.86
N LYS A 285 -7.54 -2.09 -13.13
CA LYS A 285 -7.19 -0.80 -12.50
C LYS A 285 -7.81 -0.61 -11.11
N PHE A 286 -7.74 -1.62 -10.24
CA PHE A 286 -8.34 -1.55 -8.91
C PHE A 286 -7.78 -0.37 -8.11
N HIS A 287 -8.67 0.51 -7.63
CA HIS A 287 -8.33 1.68 -6.82
C HIS A 287 -7.31 2.61 -7.51
N GLN A 288 -7.46 2.79 -8.83
CA GLN A 288 -6.67 3.70 -9.66
C GLN A 288 -7.60 4.59 -10.49
N ASP A 289 -7.03 5.64 -11.07
CA ASP A 289 -7.74 6.49 -12.03
C ASP A 289 -8.26 5.68 -13.23
N ASP A 290 -9.50 5.98 -13.62
CA ASP A 290 -10.25 5.29 -14.66
C ASP A 290 -10.32 3.77 -14.44
N GLU A 291 -10.64 3.36 -13.20
CA GLU A 291 -10.94 1.97 -12.85
C GLU A 291 -11.96 1.38 -13.83
N ARG A 292 -11.58 0.27 -14.48
CA ARG A 292 -12.35 -0.35 -15.57
C ARG A 292 -12.04 -1.82 -15.70
N ILE A 293 -12.96 -2.52 -16.36
CA ILE A 293 -12.83 -3.91 -16.80
C ILE A 293 -13.09 -3.97 -18.32
N SER A 294 -12.42 -4.87 -19.03
CA SER A 294 -12.73 -5.10 -20.46
C SER A 294 -14.05 -5.86 -20.62
N ILE A 295 -14.77 -5.62 -21.73
CA ILE A 295 -16.01 -6.36 -22.04
C ILE A 295 -15.73 -7.87 -22.15
N LYS A 296 -14.57 -8.24 -22.70
CA LYS A 296 -14.13 -9.63 -22.77
C LYS A 296 -13.99 -10.24 -21.37
N SER A 297 -13.23 -9.60 -20.49
CA SER A 297 -13.06 -10.07 -19.11
C SER A 297 -14.40 -10.18 -18.38
N LEU A 298 -15.28 -9.20 -18.53
CA LEU A 298 -16.62 -9.27 -17.96
C LEU A 298 -17.40 -10.50 -18.47
N THR A 299 -17.33 -10.76 -19.77
CA THR A 299 -18.01 -11.91 -20.41
C THR A 299 -17.44 -13.25 -19.94
N ASP A 300 -16.11 -13.37 -19.91
CA ASP A 300 -15.41 -14.57 -19.45
C ASP A 300 -15.72 -14.86 -17.97
N ASN A 301 -15.77 -13.82 -17.13
CA ASN A 301 -16.15 -13.94 -15.73
C ASN A 301 -17.62 -14.40 -15.57
N ILE A 302 -18.55 -13.89 -16.40
CA ILE A 302 -19.95 -14.35 -16.37
C ILE A 302 -20.04 -15.84 -16.69
N GLN A 303 -19.36 -16.30 -17.75
CA GLN A 303 -19.33 -17.71 -18.14
C GLN A 303 -18.74 -18.58 -17.03
N LEU A 304 -17.65 -18.11 -16.43
CA LEU A 304 -16.99 -18.81 -15.34
C LEU A 304 -17.89 -18.96 -14.11
N PHE A 305 -18.46 -17.85 -13.63
CA PHE A 305 -19.33 -17.87 -12.46
C PHE A 305 -20.58 -18.72 -12.70
N ALA A 306 -21.16 -18.67 -13.91
CA ALA A 306 -22.30 -19.51 -14.27
C ALA A 306 -21.95 -21.01 -14.27
N HIS A 307 -20.80 -21.39 -14.85
CA HIS A 307 -20.37 -22.78 -14.89
C HIS A 307 -20.02 -23.32 -13.50
N VAL A 308 -19.34 -22.54 -12.67
CA VAL A 308 -19.06 -22.89 -11.26
C VAL A 308 -20.36 -23.10 -10.49
N LEU A 309 -21.33 -22.18 -10.62
CA LEU A 309 -22.62 -22.32 -9.95
C LEU A 309 -23.37 -23.56 -10.41
N GLN A 310 -23.36 -23.86 -11.71
CA GLN A 310 -23.97 -25.08 -12.26
C GLN A 310 -23.35 -26.34 -11.63
N LEU A 311 -22.02 -26.44 -11.61
CA LEU A 311 -21.34 -27.59 -11.02
C LEU A 311 -21.59 -27.70 -9.50
N LEU A 312 -21.65 -26.57 -8.78
CA LEU A 312 -21.98 -26.57 -7.35
C LEU A 312 -23.38 -27.10 -7.06
N ILE A 313 -24.37 -26.74 -7.89
CA ILE A 313 -25.75 -27.22 -7.78
C ILE A 313 -25.85 -28.71 -8.12
N GLN A 314 -25.07 -29.19 -9.08
CA GLN A 314 -25.09 -30.59 -9.55
C GLN A 314 -24.26 -31.55 -8.70
N ALA A 315 -23.33 -31.04 -7.88
CA ALA A 315 -22.43 -31.86 -7.09
C ALA A 315 -23.19 -32.61 -5.97
N ASN A 316 -22.98 -33.93 -5.91
CA ASN A 316 -23.53 -34.81 -4.89
C ASN A 316 -22.44 -35.78 -4.36
N PRO A 317 -22.05 -35.70 -3.07
CA PRO A 317 -22.54 -34.75 -2.07
C PRO A 317 -22.10 -33.32 -2.36
N SER A 318 -22.80 -32.35 -1.76
CA SER A 318 -22.48 -30.94 -1.93
C SER A 318 -21.07 -30.63 -1.39
N PRO A 319 -20.22 -29.91 -2.15
CA PRO A 319 -18.84 -29.59 -1.76
C PRO A 319 -18.76 -28.51 -0.66
N VAL A 320 -19.89 -27.94 -0.26
CA VAL A 320 -20.03 -26.96 0.83
C VAL A 320 -20.77 -27.51 2.05
N ALA A 321 -21.21 -28.78 2.02
CA ALA A 321 -21.83 -29.41 3.17
C ALA A 321 -20.82 -29.46 4.33
N ARG A 322 -21.23 -28.95 5.50
CA ARG A 322 -20.50 -29.18 6.74
C ARG A 322 -20.85 -30.58 7.22
N ASP A 323 -19.85 -31.37 7.58
CA ASP A 323 -20.04 -32.55 8.43
C ASP A 323 -20.70 -32.14 9.76
#